data_AF-A0AA39HQS5-F1
#
_entry.id   AF-A0AA39HQS5-F1
#
_cell.length_a   1.000
_cell.length_b   1.000
_cell.length_c   1.000
_cell.angle_alpha   90.00
_cell.angle_beta   90.00
_cell.angle_gamma   90.00
#
_symmetry.space_group_name_H-M   'P 1'
#
loop_
_entity.id
_entity.type
_entity.pdbx_description
1 polymer ?
#
loop_
_entity_poly.entity_id
_entity_poly.type
_entity_poly.pdbx_seq_one_letter_code
_entity_poly.pdbx_strand_id
1 'polypeptide(L)'
;MNELPYGVIENITDLISFDALLTVAQSATGSAEWSAAIEDQLDARCDVRLILGVGQLTEGNSILLDARHSPFSGPETYRRWDLKNRHLARLSSVAISGASLDQRNCEKEEFSTVINLLQCPVIRGKNEQPTMFHIGETPKSDKATISLLIEHIPRTFEEVSLVMIHEQPELLNKTAEHFKTGPCLLKISILDCDIDYEILHTLIEIFLSKRQHSFEAVISYCLPRFPSKAVVEFIEKFKESDGEYNGVRKKISLEMEEEQWAKIAAEHETLLFGHHSVWRLRTYCIRSMEAKEKSAGGSGMWSVSWDGRFLTPCQSLPPLASFRPVSSAFS
;
A
#
# COMPACT_ATOMS: atom_id res chain seq x y z
N MET A 1 -31.75 -22.71 13.96
CA MET A 1 -30.27 -22.79 13.86
C MET A 1 -29.65 -23.43 15.10
N ASN A 2 -30.20 -23.24 16.31
CA ASN A 2 -29.64 -23.74 17.57
C ASN A 2 -29.79 -25.26 17.84
N GLU A 3 -30.22 -26.06 16.85
CA GLU A 3 -30.45 -27.51 17.02
C GLU A 3 -29.65 -28.36 16.02
N LEU A 4 -28.76 -27.72 15.25
CA LEU A 4 -27.91 -28.46 14.31
C LEU A 4 -26.79 -29.15 15.09
N PRO A 5 -26.51 -30.44 14.81
CA PRO A 5 -25.35 -31.10 15.38
C PRO A 5 -24.06 -30.36 14.99
N TYR A 6 -23.08 -30.33 15.90
CA TYR A 6 -21.80 -29.64 15.68
C TYR A 6 -21.16 -29.97 14.33
N GLY A 7 -21.07 -31.25 13.96
CA GLY A 7 -20.48 -31.66 12.68
C GLY A 7 -21.24 -31.17 11.44
N VAL A 8 -22.54 -30.85 11.55
CA VAL A 8 -23.28 -30.22 10.44
C VAL A 8 -22.97 -28.73 10.38
N ILE A 9 -22.84 -28.08 11.53
CA ILE A 9 -22.43 -26.67 11.63
C ILE A 9 -21.03 -26.50 11.05
N GLU A 10 -20.09 -27.35 11.44
CA GLU A 10 -18.70 -27.37 10.95
C GLU A 10 -18.64 -27.45 9.42
N ASN A 11 -19.36 -28.40 8.82
CA ASN A 11 -19.47 -28.54 7.37
C ASN A 11 -20.07 -27.30 6.68
N ILE A 12 -21.03 -26.62 7.32
CA ILE A 12 -21.59 -25.36 6.78
C ILE A 12 -20.53 -24.26 6.86
N THR A 13 -19.83 -24.15 7.99
CA THR A 13 -18.80 -23.13 8.21
C THR A 13 -17.55 -23.30 7.35
N ASP A 14 -17.21 -24.53 6.96
CA ASP A 14 -16.17 -24.87 5.98
C ASP A 14 -16.50 -24.31 4.58
N LEU A 15 -17.79 -24.29 4.22
CA LEU A 15 -18.25 -23.97 2.86
C LEU A 15 -18.48 -22.47 2.64
N ILE A 16 -18.50 -21.65 3.69
CA ILE A 16 -18.78 -20.22 3.60
C ILE A 16 -17.50 -19.38 3.54
N SER A 17 -17.54 -18.27 2.80
CA SER A 17 -16.42 -17.33 2.72
C SER A 17 -16.12 -16.69 4.08
N PHE A 18 -14.93 -16.08 4.22
CA PHE A 18 -14.53 -15.47 5.50
C PHE A 18 -15.50 -14.37 5.93
N ASP A 19 -15.87 -13.49 5.00
CA ASP A 19 -16.80 -12.38 5.27
C ASP A 19 -18.19 -12.88 5.69
N ALA A 20 -18.64 -13.97 5.05
CA ALA A 20 -19.88 -14.62 5.45
C ALA A 20 -19.74 -15.26 6.84
N LEU A 21 -18.60 -15.87 7.15
CA LEU A 21 -18.33 -16.47 8.45
C LEU A 21 -18.32 -15.40 9.57
N LEU A 22 -17.73 -14.21 9.33
CA LEU A 22 -17.82 -13.07 10.25
C LEU A 22 -19.25 -12.56 10.45
N THR A 23 -20.04 -12.51 9.38
CA THR A 23 -21.45 -12.10 9.43
C THR A 23 -22.30 -13.09 10.23
N VAL A 24 -22.04 -14.38 10.04
CA VAL A 24 -22.68 -15.46 10.81
C VAL A 24 -22.23 -15.37 12.28
N ALA A 25 -20.96 -15.07 12.58
CA ALA A 25 -20.46 -14.89 13.94
C ALA A 25 -21.25 -13.82 14.71
N GLN A 26 -21.49 -12.67 14.08
CA GLN A 26 -22.27 -11.59 14.68
C GLN A 26 -23.74 -11.98 14.93
N SER A 27 -24.28 -12.88 14.12
CA SER A 27 -25.67 -13.35 14.20
C SER A 27 -25.85 -14.56 15.12
N ALA A 28 -24.77 -15.29 15.42
CA ALA A 28 -24.77 -16.56 16.14
C ALA A 28 -24.47 -16.45 17.64
N THR A 29 -24.40 -15.23 18.18
CA THR A 29 -24.05 -14.90 19.58
C THR A 29 -24.90 -15.58 20.65
N GLY A 30 -26.04 -16.19 20.28
CA GLY A 30 -26.92 -16.96 21.17
C GLY A 30 -26.70 -18.49 21.19
N SER A 31 -25.77 -19.05 20.42
CA SER A 31 -25.46 -20.50 20.41
C SER A 31 -23.97 -20.76 20.65
N ALA A 32 -23.68 -21.56 21.67
CA ALA A 32 -22.32 -21.97 22.01
C ALA A 32 -21.72 -22.88 20.92
N GLU A 33 -22.51 -23.78 20.31
CA GLU A 33 -21.99 -24.66 19.24
C GLU A 33 -21.62 -23.88 17.99
N TRP A 34 -22.44 -22.91 17.57
CA TRP A 34 -22.11 -22.05 16.44
C TRP A 34 -20.90 -21.17 16.72
N SER A 35 -20.81 -20.60 17.92
CA SER A 35 -19.66 -19.78 18.30
C SER A 35 -18.36 -20.60 18.27
N ALA A 36 -18.38 -21.82 18.84
CA ALA A 36 -17.22 -22.72 18.82
C ALA A 36 -16.84 -23.17 17.40
N ALA A 37 -17.80 -23.57 16.57
CA ALA A 37 -17.52 -23.97 15.19
C ALA A 37 -16.98 -22.82 14.33
N ILE A 38 -17.48 -21.60 14.55
CA ILE A 38 -16.98 -20.41 13.85
C ILE A 38 -15.57 -20.06 14.33
N GLU A 39 -15.29 -20.11 15.62
CA GLU A 39 -13.94 -19.89 16.17
C GLU A 39 -12.95 -20.93 15.62
N ASP A 40 -13.28 -22.22 15.67
CA ASP A 40 -12.47 -23.29 15.11
C ASP A 40 -12.17 -23.06 13.61
N GLN A 41 -13.15 -22.54 12.87
CA GLN A 41 -13.00 -22.24 11.45
C GLN A 41 -12.23 -20.95 11.18
N LEU A 42 -12.35 -19.92 12.02
CA LEU A 42 -11.50 -18.73 11.95
C LEU A 42 -10.04 -19.09 12.23
N ASP A 43 -9.83 -20.01 13.15
CA ASP A 43 -8.53 -20.54 13.57
C ASP A 43 -7.90 -21.44 12.50
N ALA A 44 -8.71 -22.30 11.88
CA ALA A 44 -8.31 -23.17 10.77
C ALA A 44 -7.95 -22.39 9.49
N ARG A 45 -8.47 -21.16 9.33
CA ARG A 45 -8.17 -20.32 8.17
C ARG A 45 -6.74 -19.82 8.18
N CYS A 46 -6.14 -19.80 7.00
CA CYS A 46 -4.75 -19.47 6.80
C CYS A 46 -4.60 -18.03 6.30
N ASP A 47 -3.67 -17.31 6.91
CA ASP A 47 -3.18 -16.05 6.37
C ASP A 47 -2.19 -16.32 5.24
N VAL A 48 -2.50 -15.82 4.05
CA VAL A 48 -1.73 -16.01 2.82
C VAL A 48 -1.04 -14.72 2.41
N ARG A 49 0.24 -14.87 2.06
CA ARG A 49 1.07 -13.85 1.42
C ARG A 49 1.50 -14.36 0.05
N LEU A 50 1.35 -13.51 -0.96
CA LEU A 50 1.70 -13.84 -2.35
C LEU A 50 2.83 -12.92 -2.82
N ILE A 51 3.83 -13.50 -3.47
CA ILE A 51 4.83 -12.77 -4.26
C ILE A 51 4.73 -13.25 -5.70
N LEU A 52 4.44 -12.32 -6.61
CA LEU A 52 4.27 -12.53 -8.03
C LEU A 52 5.52 -12.05 -8.77
N GLY A 53 6.31 -12.99 -9.26
CA GLY A 53 7.50 -12.77 -10.08
C GLY A 53 7.14 -12.59 -11.55
N VAL A 54 7.40 -11.38 -12.06
CA VAL A 54 7.28 -11.03 -13.49
C VAL A 54 8.67 -10.94 -14.12
N GLY A 55 8.79 -11.09 -15.44
CA GLY A 55 10.02 -10.85 -16.19
C GLY A 55 11.04 -11.99 -16.25
N GLN A 56 10.78 -13.08 -15.52
CA GLN A 56 11.72 -14.22 -15.38
C GLN A 56 11.38 -15.43 -16.24
N LEU A 57 10.29 -15.37 -17.00
CA LEU A 57 9.80 -16.49 -17.80
C LEU A 57 9.93 -16.16 -19.29
N THR A 58 10.66 -17.01 -20.01
CA THR A 58 10.92 -16.88 -21.46
C THR A 58 9.76 -17.36 -22.33
N GLU A 59 8.74 -18.01 -21.75
CA GLU A 59 7.60 -18.58 -22.47
C GLU A 59 6.28 -18.44 -21.71
N GLY A 60 5.38 -17.63 -22.28
CA GLY A 60 3.90 -17.70 -22.24
C GLY A 60 3.17 -17.67 -20.89
N ASN A 61 2.27 -16.69 -20.70
CA ASN A 61 1.12 -16.63 -19.76
C ASN A 61 1.28 -17.18 -18.34
N SER A 62 2.50 -17.21 -17.83
CA SER A 62 2.81 -17.82 -16.56
C SER A 62 3.55 -16.82 -15.68
N ILE A 63 3.34 -16.95 -14.38
CA ILE A 63 3.89 -16.08 -13.35
C ILE A 63 4.64 -16.98 -12.37
N LEU A 64 5.81 -16.55 -11.92
CA LEU A 64 6.46 -17.21 -10.79
C LEU A 64 5.72 -16.82 -9.51
N LEU A 65 5.18 -17.79 -8.80
CA LEU A 65 4.42 -17.57 -7.58
C LEU A 65 5.20 -18.13 -6.38
N ASP A 66 5.51 -17.28 -5.41
CA ASP A 66 5.82 -17.70 -4.04
C ASP A 66 4.58 -17.42 -3.18
N ALA A 67 3.81 -18.47 -2.94
CA ALA A 67 2.63 -18.43 -2.10
C ALA A 67 2.97 -19.05 -0.74
N ARG A 68 2.84 -18.25 0.32
CA ARG A 68 3.09 -18.70 1.69
C ARG A 68 1.87 -18.51 2.54
N HIS A 69 1.68 -19.46 3.45
CA HIS A 69 0.57 -19.45 4.39
C HIS A 69 1.07 -19.63 5.82
N SER A 70 0.32 -19.09 6.76
CA SER A 70 0.44 -19.40 8.17
C SER A 70 -0.96 -19.69 8.73
N PRO A 71 -1.14 -20.72 9.57
CA PRO A 71 -2.36 -20.86 10.36
C PRO A 71 -2.59 -19.56 11.13
N PHE A 72 -3.81 -19.05 11.19
CA PHE A 72 -4.04 -17.76 11.81
C PHE A 72 -3.89 -17.81 13.33
N SER A 73 -4.46 -18.84 13.96
CA SER A 73 -4.14 -19.18 15.34
C SER A 73 -2.80 -19.94 15.36
N GLY A 74 -1.78 -19.33 15.94
CA GLY A 74 -0.46 -19.97 16.10
C GLY A 74 0.72 -19.09 15.71
N PRO A 75 1.94 -19.67 15.67
CA PRO A 75 3.17 -18.92 15.43
C PRO A 75 3.20 -18.27 14.04
N GLU A 76 3.88 -17.13 13.91
CA GLU A 76 4.09 -16.42 12.62
C GLU A 76 5.14 -17.12 11.74
N THR A 77 4.98 -18.43 11.52
CA THR A 77 5.85 -19.21 10.64
C THR A 77 5.12 -19.46 9.34
N TYR A 78 5.50 -18.71 8.31
CA TYR A 78 4.98 -18.89 6.96
C TYR A 78 5.63 -20.09 6.28
N ARG A 79 4.81 -21.01 5.77
CA ARG A 79 5.20 -22.20 5.02
C ARG A 79 4.69 -22.10 3.60
N ARG A 80 5.35 -22.80 2.66
CA ARG A 80 4.86 -22.93 1.28
C ARG A 80 3.42 -23.43 1.31
N TRP A 81 2.55 -22.76 0.58
CA TRP A 81 1.14 -23.09 0.53
C TRP A 81 0.86 -23.98 -0.68
N ASP A 82 0.20 -25.13 -0.44
CA ASP A 82 -0.36 -25.90 -1.54
C ASP A 82 -1.74 -25.31 -1.90
N LEU A 83 -1.90 -24.85 -3.13
CA LEU A 83 -3.05 -24.05 -3.60
C LEU A 83 -4.42 -24.79 -3.52
N LYS A 84 -4.44 -26.00 -2.94
CA LYS A 84 -5.60 -26.89 -2.81
C LYS A 84 -6.63 -26.37 -1.79
N ASN A 85 -6.20 -25.66 -0.75
CA ASN A 85 -7.07 -25.23 0.36
C ASN A 85 -7.50 -23.75 0.27
N ARG A 86 -7.79 -23.25 -0.95
CA ARG A 86 -8.11 -21.83 -1.21
C ARG A 86 -9.31 -21.25 -0.46
N HIS A 87 -10.31 -22.06 -0.12
CA HIS A 87 -11.50 -21.59 0.61
C HIS A 87 -11.20 -21.21 2.07
N LEU A 88 -10.07 -21.72 2.59
CA LEU A 88 -9.57 -21.40 3.92
C LEU A 88 -8.57 -20.22 3.92
N ALA A 89 -8.28 -19.64 2.75
CA ALA A 89 -7.27 -18.59 2.61
C ALA A 89 -7.86 -17.18 2.67
N ARG A 90 -7.11 -16.27 3.30
CA ARG A 90 -7.28 -14.81 3.24
C ARG A 90 -5.96 -14.18 2.82
N LEU A 91 -6.03 -13.05 2.11
CA LEU A 91 -4.85 -12.30 1.72
C LEU A 91 -4.55 -11.20 2.73
N SER A 92 -3.38 -11.26 3.35
CA SER A 92 -2.83 -10.11 4.10
C SER A 92 -1.83 -9.31 3.26
N SER A 93 -1.14 -9.96 2.32
CA SER A 93 -0.12 -9.28 1.51
C SER A 93 -0.01 -9.84 0.11
N VAL A 94 0.09 -8.94 -0.87
CA VAL A 94 0.41 -9.27 -2.26
C VAL A 94 1.54 -8.34 -2.71
N ALA A 95 2.61 -8.93 -3.24
CA ALA A 95 3.73 -8.22 -3.83
C ALA A 95 3.90 -8.61 -5.30
N ILE A 96 4.16 -7.66 -6.18
CA ILE A 96 4.58 -7.89 -7.57
C ILE A 96 6.04 -7.42 -7.69
N SER A 97 6.91 -8.28 -8.21
CA SER A 97 8.34 -7.99 -8.33
C SER A 97 8.92 -8.55 -9.62
N GLY A 98 9.77 -7.76 -10.27
CA GLY A 98 10.63 -8.17 -11.37
C GLY A 98 11.95 -8.81 -10.90
N ALA A 99 12.34 -8.57 -9.64
CA ALA A 99 13.60 -9.07 -9.10
C ALA A 99 13.62 -10.60 -9.06
N SER A 100 14.78 -11.20 -9.38
CA SER A 100 14.99 -12.65 -9.40
C SER A 100 14.45 -13.28 -8.11
N LEU A 101 13.33 -14.00 -8.22
CA LEU A 101 12.84 -14.78 -7.10
C LEU A 101 13.69 -16.05 -6.98
N ASP A 102 13.87 -16.56 -5.75
CA ASP A 102 14.55 -17.86 -5.60
C ASP A 102 13.64 -18.94 -6.16
N GLN A 103 13.99 -19.45 -7.34
CA GLN A 103 13.21 -20.46 -8.06
C GLN A 103 12.96 -21.73 -7.24
N ARG A 104 13.78 -22.01 -6.22
CA ARG A 104 13.54 -23.15 -5.30
C ARG A 104 12.27 -23.00 -4.47
N ASN A 105 11.87 -21.77 -4.20
CA ASN A 105 10.72 -21.43 -3.37
C ASN A 105 9.49 -21.01 -4.18
N CYS A 106 9.61 -20.94 -5.51
CA CYS A 106 8.55 -20.48 -6.40
C CYS A 106 8.00 -21.62 -7.25
N GLU A 107 6.74 -21.51 -7.66
CA GLU A 107 6.09 -22.38 -8.64
C GLU A 107 5.77 -21.56 -9.89
N LYS A 108 5.88 -22.20 -11.06
CA LYS A 108 5.39 -21.60 -12.30
C LYS A 108 3.89 -21.83 -12.36
N GLU A 109 3.12 -20.76 -12.26
CA GLU A 109 1.66 -20.83 -12.21
C GLU A 109 1.02 -20.20 -13.45
N GLU A 110 -0.14 -20.75 -13.83
CA GLU A 110 -0.95 -20.17 -14.89
C GLU A 110 -1.56 -18.85 -14.42
N PHE A 111 -1.68 -17.90 -15.35
CA PHE A 111 -2.29 -16.60 -15.06
C PHE A 111 -3.71 -16.74 -14.45
N SER A 112 -4.51 -17.68 -14.94
CA SER A 112 -5.86 -17.98 -14.43
C SER A 112 -5.85 -18.39 -12.96
N THR A 113 -4.89 -19.23 -12.56
CA THR A 113 -4.70 -19.63 -11.15
C THR A 113 -4.35 -18.42 -10.30
N VAL A 114 -3.41 -17.58 -10.75
CA VAL A 114 -3.02 -16.35 -10.03
C VAL A 114 -4.22 -15.43 -9.84
N ILE A 115 -5.01 -15.19 -10.89
CA ILE A 115 -6.23 -14.37 -10.78
C ILE A 115 -7.21 -14.94 -9.75
N ASN A 116 -7.42 -16.25 -9.74
CA ASN A 116 -8.30 -16.88 -8.75
C ASN A 116 -7.79 -16.69 -7.31
N LEU A 117 -6.47 -16.65 -7.12
CA LEU A 117 -5.88 -16.37 -5.79
C LEU A 117 -6.05 -14.92 -5.39
N LEU A 118 -5.90 -13.97 -6.32
CA LEU A 118 -6.12 -12.55 -6.06
C LEU A 118 -7.57 -12.23 -5.68
N GLN A 119 -8.52 -13.11 -5.98
CA GLN A 119 -9.92 -12.99 -5.57
C GLN A 119 -10.21 -13.46 -4.15
N CYS A 120 -9.22 -14.01 -3.43
CA CYS A 120 -9.39 -14.34 -2.02
C CYS A 120 -9.70 -13.08 -1.19
N PRO A 121 -10.51 -13.19 -0.11
CA PRO A 121 -10.83 -12.05 0.75
C PRO A 121 -9.56 -11.40 1.32
N VAL A 122 -9.49 -10.07 1.26
CA VAL A 122 -8.39 -9.28 1.84
C VAL A 122 -8.78 -8.85 3.25
N ILE A 123 -8.03 -9.34 4.22
CA ILE A 123 -8.31 -9.18 5.64
C ILE A 123 -7.00 -8.96 6.35
N ARG A 124 -7.02 -8.11 7.39
CA ARG A 124 -5.86 -7.86 8.24
C ARG A 124 -5.14 -9.14 8.61
N GLY A 125 -3.81 -9.05 8.54
CA GLY A 125 -2.94 -10.16 8.91
C GLY A 125 -3.02 -10.45 10.40
N LYS A 126 -2.15 -11.35 10.85
CA LYS A 126 -1.97 -11.62 12.28
C LYS A 126 -1.70 -10.33 13.06
N ASN A 127 -2.15 -10.31 14.32
CA ASN A 127 -1.97 -9.16 15.22
C ASN A 127 -2.57 -7.84 14.68
N GLU A 128 -3.66 -7.92 13.90
CA GLU A 128 -4.32 -6.75 13.31
C GLU A 128 -3.41 -5.93 12.38
N GLN A 129 -2.37 -6.56 11.81
CA GLN A 129 -1.47 -5.89 10.87
C GLN A 129 -2.26 -5.44 9.62
N PRO A 130 -2.07 -4.17 9.18
CA PRO A 130 -2.71 -3.68 7.97
C PRO A 130 -2.39 -4.55 6.76
N THR A 131 -3.39 -4.72 5.90
CA THR A 131 -3.19 -5.43 4.63
C THR A 131 -2.35 -4.61 3.66
N MET A 132 -1.44 -5.27 2.93
CA MET A 132 -0.47 -4.59 2.08
C MET A 132 -0.47 -5.09 0.63
N PHE A 133 -0.58 -4.15 -0.31
CA PHE A 133 -0.27 -4.37 -1.72
C PHE A 133 1.02 -3.63 -2.08
N HIS A 134 1.97 -4.34 -2.71
CA HIS A 134 3.26 -3.80 -3.08
C HIS A 134 3.60 -4.09 -4.55
N ILE A 135 4.15 -3.10 -5.25
CA ILE A 135 4.79 -3.27 -6.55
C ILE A 135 6.20 -2.71 -6.44
N GLY A 136 7.20 -3.58 -6.64
CA GLY A 136 8.61 -3.21 -6.70
C GLY A 136 9.06 -2.93 -8.14
N GLU A 137 10.38 -2.92 -8.34
CA GLU A 137 10.97 -2.80 -9.68
C GLU A 137 10.48 -3.93 -10.60
N THR A 138 9.99 -3.58 -11.79
CA THR A 138 9.46 -4.53 -12.77
C THR A 138 9.90 -4.20 -14.20
N PRO A 139 10.13 -5.18 -15.08
CA PRO A 139 10.53 -4.92 -16.47
C PRO A 139 9.40 -4.28 -17.28
N LYS A 140 9.76 -3.32 -18.15
CA LYS A 140 8.82 -2.65 -19.07
C LYS A 140 8.05 -3.60 -19.98
N SER A 141 8.68 -4.71 -20.39
CA SER A 141 8.06 -5.72 -21.26
C SER A 141 6.79 -6.30 -20.66
N ASP A 142 6.65 -6.26 -19.33
CA ASP A 142 5.62 -6.96 -18.59
C ASP A 142 4.52 -6.01 -18.09
N LYS A 143 4.59 -4.73 -18.46
CA LYS A 143 3.59 -3.70 -18.12
C LYS A 143 2.16 -4.16 -18.37
N ALA A 144 1.90 -4.85 -19.49
CA ALA A 144 0.57 -5.35 -19.82
C ALA A 144 0.09 -6.43 -18.84
N THR A 145 0.96 -7.37 -18.48
CA THR A 145 0.68 -8.43 -17.50
C THR A 145 0.42 -7.83 -16.12
N ILE A 146 1.28 -6.92 -15.66
CA ILE A 146 1.14 -6.26 -14.36
C ILE A 146 -0.16 -5.44 -14.33
N SER A 147 -0.45 -4.72 -15.41
CA SER A 147 -1.69 -3.97 -15.58
C SER A 147 -2.93 -4.85 -15.44
N LEU A 148 -2.90 -6.06 -15.99
CA LEU A 148 -3.99 -7.03 -15.88
C LEU A 148 -4.09 -7.62 -14.47
N LEU A 149 -2.96 -7.84 -13.78
CA LEU A 149 -2.96 -8.25 -12.37
C LEU A 149 -3.63 -7.21 -11.49
N ILE A 150 -3.27 -5.92 -11.64
CA ILE A 150 -3.83 -4.81 -10.86
C ILE A 150 -5.36 -4.78 -10.92
N GLU A 151 -5.95 -5.03 -12.10
CA GLU A 151 -7.41 -5.05 -12.28
C GLU A 151 -8.12 -6.08 -11.39
N HIS A 152 -7.41 -7.15 -11.01
CA HIS A 152 -7.93 -8.24 -10.17
C HIS A 152 -7.52 -8.14 -8.71
N ILE A 153 -6.67 -7.17 -8.35
CA ILE A 153 -6.32 -6.91 -6.96
C ILE A 153 -7.55 -6.32 -6.24
N PRO A 154 -7.95 -6.84 -5.06
CA PRO A 154 -9.05 -6.25 -4.32
C PRO A 154 -8.73 -4.83 -3.84
N ARG A 155 -9.70 -3.90 -3.94
CA ARG A 155 -9.52 -2.48 -3.54
C ARG A 155 -9.55 -2.25 -2.03
N THR A 156 -9.67 -3.33 -1.25
CA THR A 156 -9.79 -3.32 0.21
C THR A 156 -8.44 -3.36 0.92
N PHE A 157 -7.31 -3.42 0.19
CA PHE A 157 -5.99 -3.25 0.80
C PHE A 157 -5.87 -1.89 1.51
N GLU A 158 -5.26 -1.92 2.69
CA GLU A 158 -5.11 -0.75 3.56
C GLU A 158 -3.84 0.04 3.25
N GLU A 159 -2.76 -0.65 2.88
CA GLU A 159 -1.49 -0.03 2.51
C GLU A 159 -1.10 -0.40 1.08
N VAL A 160 -0.76 0.62 0.29
CA VAL A 160 -0.26 0.46 -1.08
C VAL A 160 1.15 1.04 -1.17
N SER A 161 2.10 0.25 -1.68
CA SER A 161 3.51 0.64 -1.81
C SER A 161 3.99 0.43 -3.25
N LEU A 162 4.53 1.49 -3.85
CA LEU A 162 5.09 1.51 -5.21
C LEU A 162 6.55 1.93 -5.10
N VAL A 163 7.48 1.09 -5.54
CA VAL A 163 8.92 1.30 -5.29
C VAL A 163 9.76 0.98 -6.53
N MET A 164 10.69 1.87 -6.90
CA MET A 164 11.63 1.66 -8.02
C MET A 164 10.94 1.36 -9.37
N ILE A 165 9.78 1.97 -9.61
CA ILE A 165 9.05 1.85 -10.87
C ILE A 165 9.48 2.99 -11.78
N HIS A 166 10.55 2.75 -12.52
CA HIS A 166 11.09 3.69 -13.49
C HIS A 166 10.52 3.48 -14.89
N GLU A 167 10.41 4.58 -15.63
CA GLU A 167 10.06 4.64 -17.04
C GLU A 167 8.70 3.98 -17.38
N GLN A 168 7.83 3.84 -16.37
CA GLN A 168 6.49 3.25 -16.44
C GLN A 168 5.48 4.08 -15.60
N PRO A 169 5.39 5.41 -15.77
CA PRO A 169 4.51 6.26 -14.97
C PRO A 169 3.03 5.87 -15.08
N GLU A 170 2.61 5.28 -16.21
CA GLU A 170 1.23 4.85 -16.41
C GLU A 170 0.87 3.66 -15.51
N LEU A 171 1.87 2.86 -15.09
CA LEU A 171 1.66 1.78 -14.13
C LEU A 171 1.39 2.33 -12.72
N LEU A 172 2.11 3.39 -12.33
CA LEU A 172 1.86 4.12 -11.09
C LEU A 172 0.44 4.68 -11.10
N ASN A 173 0.09 5.39 -12.19
CA ASN A 173 -1.21 6.03 -12.33
C ASN A 173 -2.35 4.99 -12.29
N LYS A 174 -2.21 3.89 -13.04
CA LYS A 174 -3.18 2.78 -13.03
C LYS A 174 -3.39 2.21 -11.63
N THR A 175 -2.30 2.01 -10.88
CA THR A 175 -2.41 1.50 -9.50
C THR A 175 -3.09 2.49 -8.59
N ALA A 176 -2.71 3.76 -8.64
CA ALA A 176 -3.32 4.81 -7.85
C ALA A 176 -4.82 4.96 -8.15
N GLU A 177 -5.22 5.02 -9.43
CA GLU A 177 -6.62 5.07 -9.85
C GLU A 177 -7.42 3.86 -9.36
N HIS A 178 -6.83 2.65 -9.39
CA HIS A 178 -7.49 1.44 -8.90
C HIS A 178 -7.87 1.55 -7.41
N PHE A 179 -6.99 2.11 -6.59
CA PHE A 179 -7.21 2.28 -5.13
C PHE A 179 -7.86 3.61 -4.75
N LYS A 180 -8.11 4.50 -5.70
CA LYS A 180 -8.66 5.84 -5.43
C LYS A 180 -10.00 5.83 -4.73
N THR A 181 -10.83 4.84 -5.08
CA THR A 181 -12.14 4.61 -4.47
C THR A 181 -12.13 3.49 -3.42
N GLY A 182 -10.94 3.02 -3.02
CA GLY A 182 -10.78 1.97 -2.02
C GLY A 182 -11.30 2.43 -0.64
N PRO A 183 -12.28 1.74 -0.05
CA PRO A 183 -12.91 2.17 1.21
C PRO A 183 -11.97 2.06 2.42
N CYS A 184 -10.99 1.16 2.35
CA CYS A 184 -10.11 0.80 3.46
C CYS A 184 -8.70 1.42 3.37
N LEU A 185 -8.37 2.13 2.30
CA LEU A 185 -7.01 2.64 2.08
C LEU A 185 -6.61 3.63 3.19
N LEU A 186 -5.61 3.26 3.98
CA LEU A 186 -4.99 4.03 5.05
C LEU A 186 -3.70 4.69 4.61
N LYS A 187 -2.95 4.06 3.69
CA LYS A 187 -1.63 4.56 3.29
C LYS A 187 -1.31 4.30 1.83
N ILE A 188 -0.70 5.29 1.17
CA ILE A 188 -0.01 5.10 -0.11
C ILE A 188 1.43 5.60 -0.01
N SER A 189 2.38 4.78 -0.45
CA SER A 189 3.81 5.12 -0.48
C SER A 189 4.35 4.97 -1.89
N ILE A 190 4.97 6.02 -2.43
CA ILE A 190 5.64 6.00 -3.74
C ILE A 190 7.08 6.43 -3.54
N LEU A 191 8.01 5.50 -3.75
CA LEU A 191 9.41 5.65 -3.40
C LEU A 191 10.29 5.36 -4.60
N ASP A 192 11.17 6.30 -4.95
CA ASP A 192 12.13 6.13 -6.04
C ASP A 192 11.44 5.74 -7.36
N CYS A 193 10.34 6.41 -7.70
CA CYS A 193 9.56 6.14 -8.90
C CYS A 193 9.55 7.33 -9.86
N ASP A 194 9.17 7.07 -11.11
CA ASP A 194 9.02 8.12 -12.10
C ASP A 194 7.67 8.84 -12.02
N ILE A 195 7.69 10.04 -11.44
CA ILE A 195 6.49 10.83 -11.16
C ILE A 195 6.25 11.84 -12.28
N ASP A 196 5.10 11.73 -12.93
CA ASP A 196 4.61 12.71 -13.88
C ASP A 196 3.44 13.54 -13.31
N TYR A 197 2.89 14.41 -14.15
CA TYR A 197 1.76 15.25 -13.77
C TYR A 197 0.50 14.42 -13.48
N GLU A 198 0.26 13.34 -14.22
CA GLU A 198 -0.96 12.54 -14.10
C GLU A 198 -1.02 11.81 -12.77
N ILE A 199 0.06 11.13 -12.37
CA ILE A 199 0.09 10.43 -11.07
C ILE A 199 -0.08 11.42 -9.92
N LEU A 200 0.56 12.59 -9.97
CA LEU A 200 0.37 13.61 -8.94
C LEU A 200 -1.08 14.04 -8.87
N HIS A 201 -1.70 14.36 -10.00
CA HIS A 201 -3.12 14.73 -10.07
C HIS A 201 -4.02 13.67 -9.44
N THR A 202 -3.83 12.40 -9.79
CA THR A 202 -4.58 11.29 -9.20
C THR A 202 -4.35 11.20 -7.70
N LEU A 203 -3.11 11.35 -7.21
CA LEU A 203 -2.84 11.36 -5.76
C LEU A 203 -3.53 12.52 -5.05
N ILE A 204 -3.67 13.69 -5.69
CA ILE A 204 -4.48 14.80 -5.16
C ILE A 204 -5.93 14.35 -4.96
N GLU A 205 -6.51 13.69 -5.96
CA GLU A 205 -7.90 13.21 -5.88
C GLU A 205 -8.09 12.12 -4.83
N ILE A 206 -7.14 11.19 -4.72
CA ILE A 206 -7.08 10.17 -3.65
C ILE A 206 -7.02 10.84 -2.27
N PHE A 207 -6.19 11.87 -2.16
CA PHE A 207 -6.01 12.63 -0.94
C PHE A 207 -7.26 13.42 -0.59
N LEU A 208 -7.96 14.02 -1.55
CA LEU A 208 -9.16 14.84 -1.31
C LEU A 208 -10.45 14.03 -1.18
N SER A 209 -10.46 12.74 -1.54
CA SER A 209 -11.66 11.92 -1.49
C SER A 209 -12.22 11.77 -0.07
N LYS A 210 -13.53 11.46 0.00
CA LYS A 210 -14.21 11.11 1.25
C LYS A 210 -13.59 9.83 1.82
N ARG A 211 -13.09 9.89 3.05
CA ARG A 211 -12.50 8.74 3.76
C ARG A 211 -13.26 8.46 5.05
N GLN A 212 -13.28 7.18 5.44
CA GLN A 212 -13.81 6.74 6.73
C GLN A 212 -12.72 6.72 7.83
N HIS A 213 -11.45 6.66 7.42
CA HIS A 213 -10.30 6.49 8.31
C HIS A 213 -9.17 7.45 7.92
N SER A 214 -8.26 7.69 8.87
CA SER A 214 -7.09 8.55 8.65
C SER A 214 -6.26 8.02 7.48
N PHE A 215 -5.70 8.94 6.69
CA PHE A 215 -4.97 8.62 5.47
C PHE A 215 -3.58 9.27 5.45
N GLU A 216 -2.57 8.50 5.05
CA GLU A 216 -1.19 8.97 4.86
C GLU A 216 -0.71 8.74 3.41
N ALA A 217 -0.16 9.78 2.78
CA ALA A 217 0.58 9.67 1.53
C ALA A 217 2.06 10.00 1.74
N VAL A 218 2.95 9.16 1.24
CA VAL A 218 4.40 9.38 1.29
C VAL A 218 4.96 9.31 -0.12
N ILE A 219 5.62 10.36 -0.58
CA ILE A 219 6.26 10.41 -1.89
C ILE A 219 7.71 10.85 -1.70
N SER A 220 8.66 10.02 -2.10
CA SER A 220 10.08 10.24 -1.79
C SER A 220 11.02 9.71 -2.88
N TYR A 221 12.19 10.33 -3.00
CA TYR A 221 13.27 9.95 -3.92
C TYR A 221 12.90 9.88 -5.42
N CYS A 222 11.83 10.55 -5.87
CA CYS A 222 11.31 10.40 -7.24
C CYS A 222 12.06 11.21 -8.33
N LEU A 223 12.08 10.67 -9.57
CA LEU A 223 12.73 11.27 -10.75
C LEU A 223 11.87 11.16 -12.02
N PRO A 224 11.72 12.16 -12.91
CA PRO A 224 12.26 13.50 -12.79
C PRO A 224 11.62 14.24 -11.61
N ARG A 225 12.32 15.28 -11.17
CA ARG A 225 11.90 16.18 -10.09
C ARG A 225 10.43 16.60 -10.27
N PHE A 226 9.69 16.73 -9.17
CA PHE A 226 8.24 16.99 -9.17
C PHE A 226 7.81 18.14 -10.12
N PRO A 227 6.75 17.96 -10.93
CA PRO A 227 6.12 19.03 -11.67
C PRO A 227 5.66 20.17 -10.75
N SER A 228 6.36 21.29 -10.78
CA SER A 228 6.19 22.39 -9.81
C SER A 228 4.74 22.94 -9.76
N LYS A 229 4.07 23.09 -10.92
CA LYS A 229 2.66 23.51 -10.97
C LYS A 229 1.71 22.53 -10.28
N ALA A 230 1.90 21.22 -10.44
CA ALA A 230 1.06 20.20 -9.81
C ALA A 230 1.24 20.21 -8.29
N VAL A 231 2.48 20.42 -7.81
CA VAL A 231 2.75 20.56 -6.38
C VAL A 231 2.10 21.82 -5.81
N VAL A 232 2.13 22.93 -6.54
CA VAL A 232 1.43 24.16 -6.14
C VAL A 232 -0.07 23.93 -6.03
N GLU A 233 -0.69 23.34 -7.05
CA GLU A 233 -2.12 23.01 -7.06
C GLU A 233 -2.49 22.09 -5.87
N PHE A 234 -1.66 21.10 -5.59
CA PHE A 234 -1.82 20.22 -4.43
C PHE A 234 -1.80 21.00 -3.11
N ILE A 235 -0.82 21.88 -2.93
CA ILE A 235 -0.68 22.71 -1.72
C ILE A 235 -1.89 23.63 -1.54
N GLU A 236 -2.40 24.23 -2.62
CA GLU A 236 -3.58 25.09 -2.59
C GLU A 236 -4.83 24.33 -2.16
N LYS A 237 -5.11 23.20 -2.81
CA LYS A 237 -6.23 22.31 -2.46
C LYS A 237 -6.11 21.78 -1.02
N PHE A 238 -4.90 21.50 -0.55
CA PHE A 238 -4.68 21.07 0.83
C PHE A 238 -5.03 22.18 1.84
N LYS A 239 -4.62 23.43 1.61
CA LYS A 239 -4.89 24.56 2.52
C LYS A 239 -6.38 24.74 2.79
N GLU A 240 -7.22 24.45 1.80
CA GLU A 240 -8.69 24.51 1.94
C GLU A 240 -9.24 23.46 2.91
N SER A 241 -8.49 22.39 3.19
CA SER A 241 -8.91 21.28 4.04
C SER A 241 -8.45 21.36 5.50
N ASP A 242 -7.53 22.28 5.85
CA ASP A 242 -6.89 22.30 7.19
C ASP A 242 -6.31 20.94 7.62
N GLY A 243 -5.89 20.11 6.65
CA GLY A 243 -5.39 18.74 6.87
C GLY A 243 -6.42 17.73 7.40
N GLU A 244 -7.71 18.09 7.38
CA GLU A 244 -8.81 17.20 7.70
C GLU A 244 -9.85 17.22 6.57
N TYR A 245 -10.55 16.11 6.34
CA TYR A 245 -11.68 16.12 5.41
C TYR A 245 -12.80 15.28 6.00
N ASN A 246 -13.95 15.90 6.26
CA ASN A 246 -15.03 15.34 7.09
C ASN A 246 -14.56 14.88 8.48
N GLY A 247 -13.65 15.64 9.12
CA GLY A 247 -13.14 15.33 10.46
C GLY A 247 -12.15 14.16 10.53
N VAL A 248 -11.68 13.69 9.37
CA VAL A 248 -10.67 12.63 9.25
C VAL A 248 -9.32 13.26 8.93
N ARG A 249 -8.31 12.94 9.75
CA ARG A 249 -6.93 13.42 9.61
C ARG A 249 -6.27 12.88 8.35
N LYS A 250 -5.61 13.77 7.61
CA LYS A 250 -4.88 13.41 6.40
C LYS A 250 -3.46 13.95 6.47
N LYS A 251 -2.48 13.08 6.23
CA LYS A 251 -1.07 13.41 6.21
C LYS A 251 -0.48 13.19 4.83
N ILE A 252 0.34 14.12 4.38
CA ILE A 252 1.18 13.92 3.21
C ILE A 252 2.62 14.32 3.50
N SER A 253 3.56 13.49 3.04
CA SER A 253 4.99 13.77 3.08
C SER A 253 5.52 13.79 1.65
N LEU A 254 6.01 14.95 1.22
CA LEU A 254 6.74 15.12 -0.03
C LEU A 254 8.22 15.32 0.30
N GLU A 255 9.06 14.38 -0.12
CA GLU A 255 10.50 14.41 0.14
C GLU A 255 11.24 14.73 -1.17
N MET A 256 11.96 15.85 -1.18
CA MET A 256 12.71 16.33 -2.34
C MET A 256 13.94 17.12 -1.91
N GLU A 257 14.85 17.37 -2.84
CA GLU A 257 16.06 18.17 -2.57
C GLU A 257 15.73 19.65 -2.38
N GLU A 258 16.59 20.38 -1.66
CA GLU A 258 16.39 21.79 -1.30
C GLU A 258 16.15 22.68 -2.53
N GLU A 259 16.94 22.47 -3.58
CA GLU A 259 16.86 23.23 -4.83
C GLU A 259 15.49 23.09 -5.49
N GLN A 260 14.86 21.93 -5.36
CA GLN A 260 13.53 21.65 -5.92
C GLN A 260 12.47 22.42 -5.15
N TRP A 261 12.54 22.38 -3.82
CA TRP A 261 11.67 23.19 -2.95
C TRP A 261 11.83 24.68 -3.24
N ALA A 262 13.05 25.16 -3.40
CA ALA A 262 13.32 26.56 -3.72
C ALA A 262 12.69 26.97 -5.06
N LYS A 263 12.77 26.11 -6.08
CA LYS A 263 12.12 26.35 -7.37
C LYS A 263 10.59 26.40 -7.25
N ILE A 264 9.98 25.44 -6.56
CA ILE A 264 8.52 25.40 -6.34
C ILE A 264 8.06 26.64 -5.56
N ALA A 265 8.80 27.04 -4.54
CA ALA A 265 8.51 28.25 -3.77
C ALA A 265 8.55 29.51 -4.64
N ALA A 266 9.57 29.66 -5.48
CA ALA A 266 9.67 30.79 -6.41
C ALA A 266 8.52 30.82 -7.41
N GLU A 267 8.17 29.69 -8.03
CA GLU A 267 7.04 29.60 -8.96
C GLU A 267 5.71 29.96 -8.29
N HIS A 268 5.48 29.48 -7.06
CA HIS A 268 4.30 29.83 -6.26
C HIS A 268 4.26 31.33 -5.88
N GLU A 269 5.40 31.96 -5.59
CA GLU A 269 5.48 33.41 -5.36
C GLU A 269 5.08 34.20 -6.62
N THR A 270 5.52 33.77 -7.79
CA THR A 270 5.16 34.40 -9.08
C THR A 270 3.66 34.32 -9.37
N LEU A 271 2.98 33.25 -8.93
CA LEU A 271 1.54 33.06 -9.11
C LEU A 271 0.68 33.92 -8.17
N LEU A 272 1.24 34.41 -7.06
CA LEU A 272 0.53 35.12 -5.99
C LEU A 272 0.82 36.62 -5.89
N PHE A 273 1.32 37.26 -6.96
CA PHE A 273 1.43 38.72 -7.03
C PHE A 273 0.04 39.38 -6.91
N GLY A 274 -0.37 39.59 -5.66
CA GLY A 274 -1.67 40.14 -5.26
C GLY A 274 -2.01 39.96 -3.77
N HIS A 275 -1.50 38.95 -3.06
CA HIS A 275 -1.85 38.76 -1.64
C HIS A 275 -0.65 38.37 -0.75
N HIS A 276 -0.65 38.94 0.46
CA HIS A 276 0.32 38.85 1.56
C HIS A 276 0.63 37.42 2.11
N SER A 277 0.56 36.37 1.30
CA SER A 277 0.76 34.96 1.71
C SER A 277 2.19 34.44 1.54
N VAL A 278 3.09 35.23 0.93
CA VAL A 278 4.50 34.88 0.64
C VAL A 278 5.31 34.58 1.90
N TRP A 279 5.14 35.37 2.97
CA TRP A 279 5.82 35.12 4.23
C TRP A 279 5.34 33.81 4.89
N ARG A 280 4.11 33.36 4.64
CA ARG A 280 3.64 32.12 5.27
C ARG A 280 4.29 30.91 4.63
N LEU A 281 4.28 30.68 3.32
CA LEU A 281 4.91 29.46 2.76
C LEU A 281 6.42 29.39 3.02
N ARG A 282 7.13 30.52 2.89
CA ARG A 282 8.55 30.59 3.23
C ARG A 282 8.79 30.37 4.72
N THR A 283 8.05 30.98 5.64
CA THR A 283 8.17 30.73 7.10
C THR A 283 7.60 29.37 7.53
N TYR A 284 6.65 28.78 6.80
CA TYR A 284 6.11 27.43 7.03
C TYR A 284 7.14 26.38 6.62
N CYS A 285 7.81 26.54 5.46
CA CYS A 285 8.94 25.69 5.08
C CYS A 285 10.19 25.97 5.94
N ILE A 286 10.49 27.23 6.29
CA ILE A 286 11.71 27.64 7.04
C ILE A 286 11.63 27.36 8.55
N ARG A 287 10.46 27.37 9.20
CA ARG A 287 10.39 26.98 10.64
C ARG A 287 10.69 25.50 10.88
N SER A 288 10.62 24.65 9.85
CA SER A 288 11.19 23.30 9.87
C SER A 288 12.71 23.26 9.63
N MET A 289 13.33 24.35 9.13
CA MET A 289 14.75 24.41 8.80
C MET A 289 15.66 24.74 10.00
N GLU A 290 15.19 25.51 10.99
CA GLU A 290 16.03 25.90 12.15
C GLU A 290 16.28 24.77 13.18
N ALA A 291 15.62 23.62 13.06
CA ALA A 291 15.78 22.51 14.00
C ALA A 291 16.95 21.55 13.69
N LYS A 292 17.73 21.76 12.62
CA LYS A 292 18.73 20.78 12.16
C LYS A 292 20.07 21.33 11.65
N GLU A 293 20.55 22.44 12.17
CA GLU A 293 22.00 22.71 12.14
C GLU A 293 22.69 21.96 13.30
N LYS A 294 22.98 20.66 13.10
CA LYS A 294 24.13 19.92 13.66
C LYS A 294 24.04 18.41 13.41
N SER A 295 24.28 17.99 12.17
CA SER A 295 25.09 16.78 11.92
C SER A 295 25.44 16.64 10.44
N ALA A 296 26.69 16.99 10.14
CA ALA A 296 27.54 16.42 9.08
C ALA A 296 27.00 16.35 7.64
N GLY A 297 27.33 17.38 6.84
CA GLY A 297 28.11 17.22 5.60
C GLY A 297 27.60 16.30 4.47
N GLY A 298 26.31 15.99 4.38
CA GLY A 298 25.71 15.27 3.25
C GLY A 298 24.72 16.14 2.48
N SER A 299 24.59 15.97 1.17
CA SER A 299 23.52 16.59 0.36
C SER A 299 22.16 16.22 0.98
N GLY A 300 21.54 17.18 1.67
CA GLY A 300 20.37 16.94 2.50
C GLY A 300 19.12 16.74 1.65
N MET A 301 18.46 15.61 1.81
CA MET A 301 17.09 15.43 1.35
C MET A 301 16.14 16.07 2.37
N TRP A 302 15.12 16.80 1.90
CA TRP A 302 14.21 17.57 2.74
C TRP A 302 12.79 17.05 2.63
N SER A 303 12.19 16.70 3.77
CA SER A 303 10.81 16.24 3.88
C SER A 303 9.90 17.37 4.38
N VAL A 304 8.81 17.64 3.66
CA VAL A 304 7.71 18.47 4.20
C VAL A 304 6.54 17.53 4.51
N SER A 305 6.23 17.39 5.80
CA SER A 305 5.07 16.62 6.28
C SER A 305 3.97 17.58 6.73
N TRP A 306 2.79 17.45 6.12
CA TRP A 306 1.63 18.28 6.43
C TRP A 306 0.58 17.50 7.20
N ASP A 307 0.15 18.03 8.33
CA ASP A 307 -0.71 17.30 9.27
C ASP A 307 -1.80 18.17 9.93
N GLY A 308 -2.29 19.15 9.17
CA GLY A 308 -3.42 20.02 9.54
C GLY A 308 -3.18 21.04 10.66
N ARG A 309 -2.31 20.78 11.65
CA ARG A 309 -2.15 21.70 12.80
C ARG A 309 -0.81 22.42 12.82
N PHE A 310 0.25 21.77 12.36
CA PHE A 310 1.59 22.35 12.18
C PHE A 310 2.36 21.52 11.15
N LEU A 311 3.24 22.16 10.38
CA LEU A 311 4.36 21.46 9.73
C LEU A 311 5.31 21.01 10.84
N THR A 312 5.54 19.72 10.98
CA THR A 312 6.54 19.18 11.90
C THR A 312 7.77 18.77 11.10
N PRO A 313 8.99 19.17 11.51
CA PRO A 313 10.21 18.65 10.92
C PRO A 313 10.28 17.15 11.21
N CYS A 314 10.27 16.33 10.15
CA CYS A 314 10.47 14.90 10.31
C CYS A 314 11.91 14.61 10.75
N GLN A 315 12.04 13.75 11.75
CA GLN A 315 13.31 13.12 12.06
C GLN A 315 13.75 12.33 10.82
N SER A 316 15.02 12.48 10.46
CA SER A 316 15.62 11.79 9.33
C SER A 316 15.41 10.30 9.50
N LEU A 317 14.85 9.64 8.49
CA LEU A 317 15.10 8.22 8.31
C LEU A 317 16.63 8.03 8.25
N PRO A 318 17.18 6.96 8.85
CA PRO A 318 18.58 6.62 8.64
C PRO A 318 18.85 6.55 7.13
N PRO A 319 20.10 6.86 6.69
CA PRO A 319 20.47 6.69 5.28
C PRO A 319 20.03 5.31 4.82
N LEU A 320 19.61 5.19 3.55
CA LEU A 320 19.32 3.92 2.86
C LEU A 320 20.44 2.91 3.15
N ALA A 321 20.33 2.22 4.28
CA ALA A 321 21.09 1.03 4.58
C ALA A 321 20.52 0.05 3.58
N SER A 322 21.30 -0.22 2.53
CA SER A 322 21.10 -1.27 1.53
C SER A 322 19.86 -2.10 1.87
N PHE A 323 18.73 -1.83 1.22
CA PHE A 323 17.60 -2.75 1.21
C PHE A 323 18.11 -4.01 0.52
N ARG A 324 18.80 -4.86 1.30
CA ARG A 324 19.02 -6.24 0.92
C ARG A 324 17.61 -6.84 0.92
N PRO A 325 17.22 -7.55 -0.14
CA PRO A 325 16.03 -8.38 -0.06
C PRO A 325 16.18 -9.24 1.19
N VAL A 326 15.11 -9.32 1.98
CA VAL A 326 15.05 -10.15 3.20
C VAL A 326 15.27 -11.60 2.78
N SER A 327 16.54 -11.98 2.71
CA SER A 327 17.06 -13.31 2.39
C SER A 327 17.80 -13.91 3.58
N SER A 328 17.77 -13.25 4.73
CA SER A 328 18.40 -13.73 5.96
C SER A 328 17.51 -13.51 7.17
N ALA A 329 16.39 -14.22 7.18
CA ALA A 329 15.69 -14.65 8.39
C ALA A 329 15.14 -16.06 8.15
N PHE A 330 16.04 -16.95 7.70
CA PHE A 330 15.80 -18.39 7.60
C PHE A 330 17.04 -19.09 8.14
N SER A 331 17.03 -19.28 9.46
CA SER A 331 17.79 -20.31 10.16
C SER A 331 16.93 -20.81 11.30
#